data_AF-A0A2A5RIP0-F1
#
_entry.id   AF-A0A2A5RIP0-F1
#
_cell.length_a   1.000
_cell.length_b   1.000
_cell.length_c   1.000
_cell.angle_alpha   90.00
_cell.angle_beta   90.00
_cell.angle_gamma   90.00
#
_symmetry.space_group_name_H-M   'P 1'
#
loop_
_entity.id
_entity.type
_entity.pdbx_description
1 polymer ?
#
loop_
_entity_poly.entity_id
_entity_poly.type
_entity_poly.pdbx_seq_one_letter_code
_entity_poly.pdbx_strand_id
1 'polypeptide(L)' 'MEIKTASENYTYEIVTNNVATVGANANIDSQGLASINFNVRNTTAFFGDKSSREAMHTLLDTIIDKAEANFNALPTE' A
#
# COMPACT_ATOMS: atom_id res chain seq x y z
N MET A 1 21.64 21.49 2.16
CA MET A 1 21.44 20.24 1.40
C MET A 1 19.94 20.09 1.25
N GLU A 2 19.40 20.23 0.03
CA GLU A 2 17.97 20.03 -0.20
C GLU A 2 17.72 18.54 -0.43
N ILE A 3 17.04 17.91 0.52
CA ILE A 3 16.58 16.52 0.38
C ILE A 3 15.35 16.56 -0.53
N LYS A 4 15.50 16.01 -1.72
CA LYS A 4 14.37 15.77 -2.62
C LYS A 4 13.55 14.63 -2.03
N THR A 5 12.34 14.94 -1.55
CA THR A 5 11.34 13.96 -1.13
C THR A 5 10.90 13.17 -2.37
N ALA A 6 11.40 11.95 -2.53
CA ALA A 6 10.84 11.00 -3.49
C ALA A 6 9.58 10.40 -2.87
N SER A 7 8.42 11.00 -3.16
CA SER A 7 7.13 10.37 -2.83
C SER A 7 6.83 9.29 -3.86
N GLU A 8 6.74 8.04 -3.41
CA GLU A 8 6.35 6.93 -4.25
C GLU A 8 4.85 6.65 -4.11
N ASN A 9 4.14 6.62 -5.24
CA ASN A 9 2.72 6.28 -5.29
C ASN A 9 2.55 4.83 -5.73
N TYR A 10 1.96 4.01 -4.88
CA TYR A 10 1.65 2.63 -5.22
C TYR A 10 0.16 2.43 -5.42
N THR A 11 -0.26 1.94 -6.60
CA THR A 11 -1.65 1.59 -6.89
C THR A 11 -1.78 0.09 -7.02
N TYR A 12 -2.69 -0.51 -6.25
CA TYR A 12 -2.97 -1.94 -6.30
C TYR A 12 -4.45 -2.18 -6.47
N GLU A 13 -4.82 -3.18 -7.28
CA GLU A 13 -6.20 -3.56 -7.52
C GLU A 13 -6.35 -5.08 -7.36
N ILE A 14 -7.26 -5.51 -6.47
CA ILE A 14 -7.63 -6.92 -6.35
C ILE A 14 -8.81 -7.13 -7.29
N VAL A 15 -8.64 -8.01 -8.29
CA VAL A 15 -9.66 -8.30 -9.30
C VAL A 15 -10.19 -9.72 -9.07
N THR A 16 -11.47 -9.82 -8.73
CA THR A 16 -12.19 -11.10 -8.60
C THR A 16 -13.30 -11.12 -9.66
N ASN A 17 -13.33 -12.16 -10.51
CA ASN A 17 -14.32 -12.28 -11.60
C ASN A 17 -14.42 -11.02 -12.50
N ASN A 18 -13.27 -10.43 -12.86
CA ASN A 18 -13.17 -9.17 -13.64
C ASN A 18 -13.78 -7.93 -12.95
N VAL A 19 -14.03 -7.97 -11.64
CA VAL A 19 -14.46 -6.81 -10.86
C VAL A 19 -13.39 -6.44 -9.85
N ALA A 20 -12.97 -5.18 -9.88
CA ALA A 20 -12.11 -4.61 -8.86
C ALA A 20 -12.82 -4.58 -7.51
N THR A 21 -12.37 -5.38 -6.55
CA THR A 21 -12.94 -5.44 -5.21
C THR A 21 -12.31 -4.39 -4.29
N VAL A 22 -11.04 -4.05 -4.52
CA VAL A 22 -10.21 -3.18 -3.69
C VAL A 22 -9.26 -2.36 -4.53
N GLY A 23 -9.05 -1.10 -4.14
CA GLY A 23 -7.93 -0.25 -4.56
C GLY A 23 -7.17 0.28 -3.35
N ALA A 24 -5.84 0.36 -3.40
CA ALA A 24 -5.05 1.11 -2.42
C ALA A 24 -4.10 2.09 -3.10
N ASN A 25 -3.96 3.27 -2.51
CA ASN A 25 -2.92 4.24 -2.82
C ASN A 25 -2.06 4.48 -1.58
N ALA A 26 -0.78 4.17 -1.66
CA ALA A 26 0.18 4.49 -0.60
C ALA A 26 1.13 5.58 -1.06
N ASN A 27 1.35 6.57 -0.20
CA ASN A 27 2.41 7.57 -0.31
C ASN A 27 3.39 7.32 0.83
N ILE A 28 4.66 7.11 0.50
CA ILE A 28 5.75 6.98 1.47
C ILE A 28 6.71 8.13 1.21
N ASP A 29 6.97 8.93 2.23
CA ASP A 29 7.93 10.03 2.13
C ASP A 29 9.36 9.59 2.50
N SER A 30 10.31 10.49 2.26
CA SER A 30 11.73 10.26 2.57
C SER A 30 12.06 10.42 4.05
N GLN A 31 11.07 10.47 4.94
CA GLN A 31 11.25 10.45 6.40
C GLN A 31 10.68 9.16 7.01
N GLY A 32 10.21 8.23 6.17
CA GLY A 32 9.58 6.99 6.59
C GLY A 32 8.12 7.14 7.01
N LEU A 33 7.49 8.30 6.77
CA LEU A 33 6.08 8.49 7.04
C LEU A 33 5.26 7.90 5.87
N ALA A 34 4.43 6.91 6.18
CA ALA A 34 3.56 6.25 5.21
C ALA A 34 2.10 6.67 5.42
N SER A 35 1.45 7.14 4.35
CA SER A 35 0.01 7.36 4.30
C SER A 35 -0.62 6.40 3.30
N ILE A 36 -1.61 5.62 3.75
CA ILE A 36 -2.28 4.62 2.93
C ILE A 36 -3.77 4.96 2.87
N ASN A 37 -4.28 5.19 1.66
CA ASN A 37 -5.69 5.29 1.38
C ASN A 37 -6.18 3.99 0.75
N PHE A 38 -7.15 3.36 1.40
CA PHE A 38 -7.76 2.12 0.93
C PHE A 38 -9.23 2.33 0.59
N ASN A 39 -9.66 1.80 -0.55
CA ASN A 39 -11.03 1.91 -1.03
C ASN A 39 -11.55 0.52 -1.43
N VAL A 40 -12.62 0.07 -0.77
CA VAL A 40 -13.35 -1.14 -1.14
C VAL A 40 -14.50 -0.76 -2.06
N ARG A 41 -14.44 -1.19 -3.32
CA ARG A 41 -15.47 -0.87 -4.31
C ARG A 41 -16.66 -1.82 -4.27
N ASN A 42 -16.46 -3.05 -3.80
CA ASN A 42 -17.52 -4.05 -3.62
C ASN A 42 -17.35 -4.77 -2.28
N THR A 43 -17.88 -4.19 -1.21
CA THR A 43 -17.70 -4.67 0.17
C THR A 43 -18.27 -6.05 0.38
N THR A 44 -19.44 -6.38 -0.19
CA THR A 44 -20.04 -7.71 -0.05
C THR A 44 -19.16 -8.81 -0.66
N ALA A 45 -18.65 -8.61 -1.89
CA ALA A 45 -17.76 -9.58 -2.51
C ALA A 45 -16.41 -9.66 -1.78
N PHE A 46 -15.84 -8.52 -1.39
CA PHE A 46 -14.57 -8.45 -0.68
C PHE A 46 -14.61 -9.15 0.69
N PHE A 47 -15.62 -8.86 1.51
CA PHE A 47 -15.76 -9.48 2.84
C PHE A 47 -16.36 -10.89 2.77
N GLY A 48 -16.98 -11.29 1.66
CA GLY A 48 -17.43 -12.67 1.43
C GLY A 48 -16.31 -13.62 1.02
N ASP A 49 -15.21 -13.10 0.46
CA ASP A 49 -14.11 -13.89 -0.09
C ASP A 49 -12.84 -13.82 0.78
N LYS A 50 -12.36 -14.99 1.23
CA LYS A 50 -11.12 -15.08 2.03
C LYS A 50 -9.90 -14.64 1.23
N SER A 51 -9.83 -14.99 -0.05
CA SER A 51 -8.67 -14.69 -0.91
C SER A 51 -8.52 -13.19 -1.14
N SER A 52 -9.64 -12.47 -1.29
CA SER A 52 -9.64 -11.00 -1.36
C SER A 52 -9.05 -10.35 -0.10
N ARG A 53 -9.41 -10.86 1.10
CA ARG A 53 -8.83 -10.35 2.36
C ARG A 53 -7.34 -10.68 2.48
N GLU A 54 -6.94 -11.90 2.13
CA GLU A 54 -5.51 -12.30 2.14
C GLU A 54 -4.67 -11.42 1.21
N ALA A 55 -5.18 -11.13 0.01
CA ALA A 55 -4.51 -10.22 -0.92
C ALA A 55 -4.40 -8.79 -0.37
N MET A 56 -5.37 -8.31 0.41
CA MET A 56 -5.25 -7.02 1.12
C MET A 56 -4.16 -7.07 2.21
N HIS A 57 -4.03 -8.17 2.95
CA HIS A 57 -2.96 -8.32 3.94
C HIS A 57 -1.58 -8.31 3.27
N THR A 58 -1.37 -9.09 2.22
CA THR A 58 -0.11 -9.10 1.46
C THR A 58 0.24 -7.72 0.90
N LEU A 59 -0.77 -6.98 0.45
CA LEU A 59 -0.62 -5.61 0.00
C LEU A 59 -0.14 -4.68 1.12
N LEU A 60 -0.76 -4.74 2.30
CA LEU A 60 -0.35 -3.94 3.45
C LEU A 60 1.09 -4.29 3.88
N ASP A 61 1.42 -5.57 3.96
CA ASP A 61 2.78 -6.04 4.28
C ASP A 61 3.80 -5.48 3.28
N THR A 62 3.51 -5.54 1.98
CA THR A 62 4.40 -4.98 0.93
C THR A 62 4.62 -3.48 1.09
N ILE A 63 3.59 -2.73 1.50
CA ILE A 63 3.71 -1.28 1.73
C ILE A 63 4.56 -1.01 2.98
N ILE A 64 4.35 -1.78 4.05
CA ILE A 64 5.12 -1.68 5.30
C ILE A 64 6.60 -2.00 5.04
N ASP A 65 6.91 -3.09 4.35
CA ASP A 65 8.28 -3.49 4.00
C ASP A 65 9.00 -2.38 3.22
N LYS A 66 8.30 -1.72 2.29
CA LYS A 66 8.84 -0.59 1.53
C LYS A 66 9.07 0.64 2.39
N ALA A 67 8.16 0.93 3.31
CA ALA A 67 8.32 2.05 4.24
C ALA A 67 9.52 1.81 5.16
N GLU A 68 9.68 0.58 5.67
CA GLU A 68 10.82 0.18 6.49
C GLU A 68 12.14 0.26 5.69
N ALA A 69 12.16 -0.22 4.44
CA ALA A 69 13.34 -0.12 3.59
C ALA A 69 13.75 1.35 3.35
N ASN A 70 12.77 2.24 3.09
CA ASN A 70 13.03 3.67 2.93
C ASN A 70 13.54 4.32 4.22
N PHE A 71 13.01 3.93 5.39
CA PHE A 71 13.49 4.38 6.68
C PHE A 71 14.93 3.92 6.95
N ASN A 72 15.23 2.64 6.72
CA ASN A 72 16.57 2.08 6.93
C ASN A 72 17.62 2.59 5.94
N ALA A 73 17.19 3.09 4.77
CA ALA A 73 18.06 3.75 3.80
C ALA A 73 18.41 5.20 4.20
N LEU A 74 17.81 5.75 5.27
CA LEU A 74 18.19 7.05 5.79
C LEU A 74 19.61 6.99 6.36
N PRO A 75 20.46 8.00 6.10
CA PRO A 75 21.77 8.06 6.73
C PRO A 75 21.59 8.09 8.24
N THR A 76 22.09 7.07 8.93
CA THR A 76 22.21 7.08 10.39
C THR A 76 23.23 8.15 10.78
N GLU A 77 22.82 9.12 11.61
CA GLU A 77 23.71 10.13 12.21
C GLU A 77 24.80 9.49 13.07
#